data_AF-A0A915KHX2-F1
#
_entry.id   AF-A0A915KHX2-F1
#
_cell.length_a   1.000
_cell.length_b   1.000
_cell.length_c   1.000
_cell.angle_alpha   90.00
_cell.angle_beta   90.00
_cell.angle_gamma   90.00
#
_symmetry.space_group_name_H-M   'P 1'
#
loop_
_entity.id
_entity.type
_entity.pdbx_description
1 polymer ?
#
loop_
_entity_poly.entity_id
_entity_poly.type
_entity_poly.pdbx_seq_one_letter_code
_entity_poly.pdbx_strand_id
1 'polypeptide(L)'
;MTSHVSNRRYQKVEKLVRAIKCCIAFLISHVGLCLLVIAYAMLGAVVFRTIESEQELETASWIRENRRRIVDIMWSAAYPLNKLNTHNWYNLSGKAVLNFKQTLLGTISKGYDAKDSLDNSQWSYSGAFLYSLTVSTTIGQNYYVV
;
A
#
# COMPACT_ATOMS: atom_id res chain seq x y z
N MET A 1 16.50 51.62 28.12
CA MET A 1 15.85 50.29 28.26
C MET A 1 15.62 49.57 26.92
N THR A 2 15.52 50.27 25.79
CA THR A 2 15.15 49.72 24.47
C THR A 2 16.29 49.02 23.70
N SER A 3 17.56 49.34 23.99
CA SER A 3 18.74 48.76 23.32
C SER A 3 19.06 47.30 23.70
N HIS A 4 18.64 46.85 24.88
CA HIS A 4 18.88 45.47 25.33
C HIS A 4 17.94 44.44 24.65
N VAL A 5 16.76 44.88 24.19
CA VAL A 5 15.76 44.01 23.55
C VAL A 5 16.09 43.75 22.08
N SER A 6 16.60 44.75 21.35
CA SER A 6 17.02 44.59 19.95
C SER A 6 18.20 43.62 19.81
N ASN A 7 19.16 43.68 20.75
CA ASN A 7 20.36 42.84 20.73
C ASN A 7 20.04 41.34 20.92
N ARG A 8 19.03 40.99 21.73
CA ARG A 8 18.56 39.60 21.88
C ARG A 8 17.91 39.04 20.61
N ARG A 9 17.19 39.87 19.85
CA ARG A 9 16.58 39.45 18.58
C ARG A 9 17.65 39.24 17.51
N TYR A 10 18.63 40.13 17.43
CA TYR A 10 19.76 40.02 16.50
C TYR A 10 20.55 38.71 16.73
N GLN A 11 20.88 38.38 17.99
CA GLN A 11 21.60 37.15 18.31
C GLN A 11 20.83 35.85 18.02
N LYS A 12 19.49 35.85 18.16
CA LYS A 12 18.67 34.67 17.81
C LYS A 12 18.64 34.45 16.29
N VAL A 13 18.51 35.52 15.52
CA VAL A 13 18.55 35.48 14.05
C VAL A 13 19.92 35.02 13.57
N GLU A 14 21.01 35.52 14.15
CA GLU A 14 22.37 35.11 13.78
C GLU A 14 22.62 33.61 14.04
N LYS A 15 22.15 33.09 15.18
CA LYS A 15 22.20 31.65 15.49
C LYS A 15 21.38 30.81 14.51
N LEU A 16 20.18 31.26 14.15
CA LEU A 16 19.33 30.59 13.16
C LEU A 16 19.99 30.60 11.77
N VAL A 17 20.51 31.74 11.33
CA VAL A 17 21.22 31.88 10.04
C VAL A 17 22.45 30.99 10.00
N ARG A 18 23.20 30.89 11.12
CA ARG A 18 24.35 30.00 11.23
C ARG A 18 23.94 28.52 11.16
N ALA A 19 22.86 28.16 11.85
CA ALA A 19 22.29 26.81 11.79
C ALA A 19 21.84 26.46 10.37
N ILE A 20 21.11 27.35 9.69
CA ILE A 20 20.68 27.17 8.30
C ILE A 20 21.89 27.02 7.36
N LYS A 21 22.93 27.86 7.51
CA LYS A 21 24.16 27.74 6.71
C LYS A 21 24.87 26.40 6.94
N CYS A 22 24.96 25.92 8.17
CA CYS A 22 25.51 24.59 8.48
C CYS A 22 24.63 23.47 7.90
N CYS A 23 23.30 23.58 8.00
CA CYS A 23 22.39 22.62 7.39
C CYS A 23 22.53 22.59 5.87
N ILE A 24 22.61 23.75 5.20
CA ILE A 24 22.80 23.85 3.75
C ILE A 24 24.16 23.26 3.35
N ALA A 25 25.24 23.58 4.07
CA ALA A 25 26.56 23.01 3.82
C ALA A 25 26.57 21.48 3.98
N PHE A 26 25.84 20.96 4.98
CA PHE A 26 25.66 19.52 5.16
C PHE A 26 24.84 18.91 4.02
N LEU A 27 23.72 19.53 3.62
CA LEU A 27 22.85 19.07 2.52
C LEU A 27 23.56 19.06 1.15
N ILE A 28 24.50 19.99 0.92
CA ILE A 28 25.31 20.06 -0.30
C ILE A 28 26.40 18.96 -0.34
N SER A 29 26.74 18.36 0.80
CA SER A 29 27.63 17.19 0.80
C SER A 29 26.92 15.97 0.21
N HIS A 30 27.69 15.05 -0.39
CA HIS A 30 27.17 13.76 -0.87
C HIS A 30 26.40 13.01 0.24
N VAL A 31 26.86 13.10 1.49
CA VAL A 31 26.22 12.43 2.63
C VAL A 31 24.87 13.05 2.98
N GLY A 32 24.77 14.38 2.98
CA GLY A 32 23.52 15.08 3.28
C GLY A 32 22.47 14.88 2.20
N LEU A 33 22.88 14.86 0.92
CA LEU A 33 21.98 14.55 -0.18
C LEU A 33 21.43 13.12 -0.06
N CYS A 34 22.27 12.13 0.24
CA CYS A 34 21.83 10.74 0.46
C CYS A 34 20.82 10.62 1.62
N LEU A 35 21.09 11.27 2.74
CA LEU A 35 20.18 11.27 3.89
C LEU A 35 18.84 11.96 3.58
N LEU A 36 18.85 13.04 2.79
CA LEU A 36 17.63 13.72 2.36
C LEU A 36 16.75 12.81 1.50
N VAL A 37 17.34 12.04 0.58
CA VAL A 37 16.60 11.07 -0.25
C VAL A 37 15.99 9.97 0.61
N ILE A 38 16.71 9.43 1.59
CA ILE A 38 16.19 8.42 2.52
C ILE A 38 15.03 8.99 3.34
N ALA A 39 15.18 10.20 3.90
CA ALA A 39 14.12 10.85 4.67
C ALA A 39 12.87 11.10 3.81
N TYR A 40 13.05 11.53 2.55
CA TYR A 40 11.96 11.69 1.61
C TYR A 40 11.26 10.36 1.30
N ALA A 41 12.03 9.27 1.12
CA ALA A 41 11.48 7.93 0.93
C ALA A 41 10.73 7.41 2.19
N MET A 42 11.17 7.76 3.40
CA MET A 42 10.45 7.44 4.64
C MET A 42 9.11 8.18 4.72
N LEU A 43 9.06 9.46 4.31
CA LEU A 43 7.80 10.22 4.22
C LEU A 43 6.85 9.58 3.21
N GLY A 44 7.35 9.23 2.02
CA GLY A 44 6.56 8.52 1.02
C GLY A 44 6.06 7.17 1.53
N ALA A 45 6.87 6.42 2.29
CA ALA A 45 6.47 5.16 2.90
C ALA A 45 5.23 5.29 3.79
N VAL A 46 5.18 6.35 4.62
CA VAL A 46 4.03 6.62 5.49
C VAL A 46 2.80 6.94 4.65
N VAL A 47 2.93 7.83 3.66
CA VAL A 47 1.82 8.23 2.79
C VAL A 47 1.26 7.05 2.00
N PHE A 48 2.10 6.31 1.29
CA PHE A 48 1.67 5.13 0.51
C PHE A 48 1.04 4.07 1.38
N ARG A 49 1.64 3.78 2.54
CA ARG A 49 1.06 2.82 3.48
C ARG A 49 -0.33 3.25 3.93
N THR A 50 -0.52 4.51 4.31
CA THR A 50 -1.84 4.97 4.78
C THR A 50 -2.92 4.87 3.71
N ILE A 51 -2.60 5.20 2.46
CA ILE A 51 -3.58 5.24 1.37
C ILE A 51 -3.87 3.83 0.85
N GLU A 52 -2.83 3.05 0.60
CA GLU A 52 -2.97 1.79 -0.14
C GLU A 52 -3.31 0.59 0.77
N SER A 53 -2.94 0.63 2.05
CA SER A 53 -3.26 -0.47 2.97
C SER A 53 -4.76 -0.60 3.25
N GLU A 54 -5.50 0.51 3.31
CA GLU A 54 -6.95 0.48 3.51
C GLU A 54 -7.65 -0.20 2.33
N GLN A 55 -7.25 0.13 1.10
CA GLN A 55 -7.80 -0.47 -0.11
C GLN A 55 -7.46 -1.97 -0.23
N GLU A 56 -6.24 -2.38 0.15
CA GLU A 56 -5.84 -3.78 0.18
C GLU A 56 -6.69 -4.58 1.18
N LEU A 57 -6.93 -4.02 2.38
CA LEU A 57 -7.76 -4.63 3.42
C LEU A 57 -9.22 -4.79 2.97
N GLU A 58 -9.81 -3.76 2.38
CA GLU A 58 -11.17 -3.80 1.86
C GLU A 58 -11.31 -4.88 0.78
N THR A 59 -10.40 -4.88 -0.20
CA THR A 59 -10.38 -5.86 -1.31
C THR A 59 -10.22 -7.28 -0.80
N ALA A 60 -9.30 -7.52 0.15
CA ALA A 60 -9.10 -8.82 0.76
C ALA A 60 -10.34 -9.30 1.53
N SER A 61 -11.00 -8.40 2.27
CA SER A 61 -12.22 -8.71 3.01
C SER A 61 -13.38 -9.08 2.08
N TRP A 62 -13.56 -8.32 1.00
CA TRP A 62 -14.58 -8.53 -0.01
C TRP A 62 -14.37 -9.87 -0.75
N ILE A 63 -13.12 -10.19 -1.14
CA ILE A 63 -12.80 -11.48 -1.79
C ILE A 63 -13.02 -12.65 -0.84
N ARG A 64 -12.66 -12.49 0.45
CA ARG A 64 -12.89 -13.50 1.49
C ARG A 64 -14.38 -13.76 1.71
N GLU A 65 -15.21 -12.72 1.71
CA GLU A 65 -16.66 -12.84 1.82
C GLU A 65 -17.27 -13.53 0.60
N ASN A 66 -16.88 -13.11 -0.61
CA ASN A 66 -17.33 -13.75 -1.85
C ASN A 66 -16.98 -15.23 -1.87
N ARG A 67 -15.76 -15.60 -1.44
CA ARG A 67 -15.33 -17.00 -1.31
C ARG A 67 -16.24 -17.79 -0.38
N ARG A 68 -16.58 -17.26 0.79
CA ARG A 68 -17.52 -17.91 1.74
C ARG A 68 -18.90 -18.08 1.11
N ARG A 69 -19.43 -17.04 0.47
CA ARG A 69 -20.74 -17.07 -0.18
C ARG A 69 -20.85 -18.19 -1.21
N ILE A 70 -19.79 -18.45 -1.98
CA ILE A 70 -19.79 -19.54 -2.98
C ILE A 70 -19.81 -20.89 -2.29
N VAL A 71 -19.03 -21.06 -1.23
CA VAL A 71 -19.06 -22.29 -0.42
C VAL A 71 -20.46 -22.51 0.16
N ASP A 72 -21.13 -21.45 0.63
CA ASP A 72 -22.50 -21.54 1.12
C ASP A 72 -23.50 -21.92 0.02
N ILE A 73 -23.35 -21.37 -1.19
CA ILE A 73 -24.16 -21.74 -2.37
C ILE A 73 -23.93 -23.21 -2.72
N MET A 74 -22.68 -23.68 -2.74
CA MET A 74 -22.37 -25.09 -3.00
C MET A 74 -22.94 -25.99 -1.91
N TRP A 75 -22.82 -25.60 -0.64
CA TRP A 75 -23.31 -26.36 0.51
C TRP A 75 -24.84 -26.46 0.53
N SER A 76 -25.52 -25.34 0.32
CA SER A 76 -26.99 -25.30 0.21
C SER A 76 -27.50 -26.06 -1.02
N ALA A 77 -26.77 -26.02 -2.13
CA ALA A 77 -27.06 -26.84 -3.29
C ALA A 77 -26.83 -28.35 -3.01
N ALA A 78 -25.97 -28.68 -2.04
CA ALA A 78 -25.58 -30.05 -1.71
C ALA A 78 -26.48 -30.78 -0.68
N TYR A 79 -27.59 -30.18 -0.21
CA TYR A 79 -28.49 -30.80 0.80
C TYR A 79 -28.93 -32.25 0.42
N PRO A 80 -29.24 -33.12 1.40
CA PRO A 80 -28.66 -34.46 1.59
C PRO A 80 -29.06 -35.54 0.56
N LEU A 81 -29.78 -35.20 -0.52
CA LEU A 81 -30.30 -36.11 -1.56
C LEU A 81 -29.88 -35.68 -2.99
N ASN A 82 -28.65 -35.16 -3.17
CA ASN A 82 -28.08 -34.76 -4.48
C ASN A 82 -28.01 -35.89 -5.54
N LYS A 83 -28.59 -37.07 -5.29
CA LYS A 83 -28.77 -38.13 -6.29
C LYS A 83 -29.87 -37.82 -7.32
N LEU A 84 -30.85 -36.96 -6.99
CA LEU A 84 -32.02 -36.73 -7.85
C LEU A 84 -31.88 -35.54 -8.81
N ASN A 85 -30.89 -34.66 -8.63
CA ASN A 85 -30.74 -33.46 -9.48
C ASN A 85 -29.28 -33.02 -9.69
N THR A 86 -28.41 -33.99 -9.99
CA THR A 86 -26.96 -33.79 -10.23
C THR A 86 -26.68 -32.71 -11.28
N HIS A 87 -27.49 -32.66 -12.35
CA HIS A 87 -27.30 -31.71 -13.44
C HIS A 87 -27.56 -30.26 -13.00
N ASN A 88 -28.60 -30.02 -12.20
CA ASN A 88 -28.88 -28.68 -11.68
C ASN A 88 -27.81 -28.26 -10.66
N TRP A 89 -27.35 -29.20 -9.82
CA TRP A 89 -26.25 -28.95 -8.89
C TRP A 89 -24.96 -28.56 -9.61
N TYR A 90 -24.59 -29.31 -10.65
CA TYR A 90 -23.40 -29.03 -11.46
C TYR A 90 -23.50 -27.66 -12.15
N ASN A 91 -24.66 -27.34 -12.72
CA ASN A 91 -24.89 -26.04 -13.36
C ASN A 91 -24.80 -24.87 -12.36
N LEU A 92 -25.44 -24.99 -11.19
CA LEU A 92 -25.44 -23.95 -10.17
C LEU A 92 -24.04 -23.74 -9.58
N SER A 93 -23.35 -24.83 -9.24
CA SER A 93 -21.99 -24.78 -8.70
C SER A 93 -21.00 -24.26 -9.74
N GLY A 94 -21.09 -24.75 -10.98
CA GLY A 94 -20.26 -24.29 -12.09
C GLY A 94 -20.44 -22.80 -12.36
N LYS A 95 -21.69 -22.31 -12.37
CA LYS A 95 -21.97 -20.87 -12.54
C LYS A 95 -21.44 -20.04 -11.38
N ALA A 96 -21.59 -20.49 -10.13
CA ALA A 96 -21.06 -19.80 -8.96
C ALA A 96 -19.53 -19.69 -8.99
N VAL A 97 -18.82 -20.77 -9.35
CA VAL A 97 -17.36 -20.78 -9.50
C VAL A 97 -16.90 -19.89 -10.64
N LEU A 98 -17.57 -19.95 -11.80
CA LEU A 98 -17.20 -19.12 -12.96
C LEU A 98 -17.35 -17.63 -12.66
N ASN A 99 -18.44 -17.23 -12.01
CA ASN A 99 -18.66 -15.84 -11.61
C ASN A 99 -17.56 -15.37 -10.64
N PHE A 100 -17.23 -16.18 -9.63
CA PHE A 100 -16.15 -15.86 -8.71
C PHE A 100 -14.81 -15.71 -9.40
N LYS A 101 -14.47 -16.65 -10.29
CA LYS A 101 -13.24 -16.62 -11.06
C LYS A 101 -13.15 -15.34 -11.88
N GLN A 102 -14.24 -14.93 -12.54
CA GLN A 102 -14.26 -13.68 -13.30
C GLN A 102 -14.02 -12.47 -12.41
N THR A 103 -14.66 -12.39 -11.24
CA THR A 103 -14.42 -11.25 -10.35
C THR A 103 -13.03 -11.28 -9.72
N LEU A 104 -12.52 -12.46 -9.36
CA LEU A 104 -11.18 -12.64 -8.83
C LEU A 104 -10.11 -12.24 -9.85
N LEU A 105 -10.24 -12.68 -11.10
CA LEU A 105 -9.34 -12.26 -12.18
C LEU A 105 -9.39 -10.74 -12.41
N GLY A 106 -10.59 -10.14 -12.33
CA GLY A 106 -10.76 -8.69 -12.40
C GLY A 106 -10.06 -7.95 -11.26
N THR A 107 -10.05 -8.51 -10.05
CA THR A 107 -9.32 -7.93 -8.90
C THR A 107 -7.81 -8.15 -8.99
N ILE A 108 -7.35 -9.32 -9.45
CA ILE A 108 -5.92 -9.62 -9.65
C ILE A 108 -5.33 -8.71 -10.72
N SER A 109 -6.07 -8.48 -11.82
CA SER A 109 -5.67 -7.54 -12.87
C SER A 109 -5.51 -6.10 -12.35
N LYS A 110 -6.12 -5.75 -11.22
CA LYS A 110 -5.99 -4.44 -10.56
C LYS A 110 -4.87 -4.40 -9.51
N GLY A 111 -4.08 -5.48 -9.36
CA GLY A 111 -2.96 -5.54 -8.43
C GLY A 111 -3.26 -6.24 -7.11
N TYR A 112 -4.36 -7.02 -7.01
CA TYR A 112 -4.60 -7.85 -5.82
C TYR A 112 -3.73 -9.11 -5.82
N ASP A 113 -2.86 -9.26 -4.81
CA ASP A 113 -1.84 -10.33 -4.71
C ASP A 113 -2.36 -11.65 -4.10
N ALA A 114 -3.68 -11.79 -3.88
CA ALA A 114 -4.32 -13.04 -3.42
C ALA A 114 -3.74 -13.68 -2.14
N LYS A 115 -3.01 -12.92 -1.32
CA LYS A 115 -2.47 -13.40 -0.05
C LYS A 115 -3.59 -13.49 1.00
N ASP A 116 -3.78 -14.69 1.54
CA ASP A 116 -4.77 -14.96 2.60
C ASP A 116 -4.36 -14.42 3.99
N SER A 117 -3.13 -13.91 4.14
CA SER A 117 -2.59 -13.42 5.41
C SER A 117 -2.35 -11.91 5.38
N LEU A 118 -3.00 -11.21 6.33
CA LEU A 118 -2.79 -9.78 6.60
C LEU A 118 -1.33 -9.44 6.99
N ASP A 119 -0.58 -10.45 7.44
CA ASP A 119 0.81 -10.33 7.89
C ASP A 119 1.79 -10.11 6.73
N ASN A 120 1.41 -10.48 5.50
CA ASN A 120 2.23 -10.32 4.30
C ASN A 120 1.64 -9.27 3.34
N SER A 121 1.04 -8.20 3.89
CA SER A 121 0.52 -7.07 3.11
C SER A 121 1.63 -6.44 2.25
N GLN A 122 1.29 -6.18 0.99
CA GLN A 122 2.19 -5.53 0.04
C GLN A 122 2.63 -4.15 0.56
N TRP A 123 1.76 -3.48 1.30
CA TRP A 123 1.95 -2.14 1.87
C TRP A 123 2.43 -2.16 3.33
N SER A 124 3.28 -3.13 3.69
CA SER A 124 4.08 -3.05 4.93
C SER A 124 4.98 -1.81 4.93
N TYR A 125 5.43 -1.37 6.12
CA TYR A 125 6.30 -0.18 6.21
C TYR A 125 7.57 -0.29 5.37
N SER A 126 8.22 -1.46 5.40
CA SER A 126 9.40 -1.75 4.59
C SER A 126 9.06 -1.82 3.09
N GLY A 127 7.92 -2.42 2.72
CA GLY A 127 7.44 -2.46 1.34
C GLY A 127 7.16 -1.07 0.77
N ALA A 128 6.41 -0.25 1.49
CA ALA A 128 6.09 1.13 1.10
C ALA A 128 7.33 2.03 1.04
N PHE A 129 8.32 1.80 1.92
CA PHE A 129 9.61 2.49 1.87
C PHE A 129 10.41 2.13 0.62
N LEU A 130 10.54 0.83 0.33
CA LEU A 130 11.22 0.37 -0.89
C LEU A 130 10.52 0.89 -2.14
N TYR A 131 9.18 0.89 -2.17
CA TYR A 131 8.41 1.47 -3.26
C TYR A 131 8.66 2.98 -3.42
N SER A 132 8.63 3.74 -2.33
CA SER A 132 8.95 5.17 -2.39
C SER A 132 10.38 5.44 -2.87
N LEU A 133 11.33 4.55 -2.54
CA LEU A 133 12.72 4.66 -2.98
C LEU A 133 12.84 4.39 -4.48
N THR A 134 12.20 3.34 -5.01
CA THR A 134 12.25 3.01 -6.45
C THR A 134 11.58 4.06 -7.33
N VAL A 135 10.51 4.71 -6.85
CA VAL A 135 9.88 5.86 -7.51
C VAL A 135 10.84 7.04 -7.55
N SER A 136 11.52 7.33 -6.45
CA SER A 136 12.48 8.45 -6.34
C SER A 136 13.71 8.24 -7.24
N THR A 137 14.18 7.01 -7.39
CA THR A 137 15.31 6.65 -8.26
C THR A 137 14.88 6.32 -9.69
N THR A 138 13.59 6.47 -10.00
CA THR A 138 12.97 6.15 -11.30
C THR A 138 13.23 4.73 -11.81
N ILE A 139 13.57 3.79 -10.94
CA ILE A 139 13.83 2.38 -11.30
C ILE A 139 12.52 1.67 -11.65
N GLY A 140 11.43 2.02 -10.97
CA GLY A 140 10.14 1.34 -11.08
C GLY A 140 9.22 1.77 -12.24
N GLN A 141 9.58 2.80 -13.01
CA GLN A 141 8.68 3.36 -14.04
C GLN A 141 8.56 2.51 -15.31
N ASN A 142 9.40 1.48 -15.47
CA ASN A 142 9.45 0.64 -16.68
C ASN A 142 8.63 -0.66 -16.60
N TYR A 143 7.76 -0.83 -15.60
CA TYR A 143 6.91 -2.03 -15.48
C TYR A 143 5.43 -1.74 -15.76
N TYR A 144 5.15 -1.06 -16.87
CA TYR A 144 3.87 -1.18 -17.58
C TYR A 144 4.16 -1.76 -18.95
N VAL A 145 4.34 -3.08 -19.03
CA VAL A 145 4.29 -3.80 -20.31
C VAL A 145 3.41 -5.03 -20.12
N VAL A 146 2.38 -5.06 -20.97
CA VAL A 146 1.35 -6.09 -21.21
C VAL A 146 0.08 -5.96 -20.36
#